data_AF-A0A846EWS7-F1
#
_entry.id   AF-A0A846EWS7-F1
#
_cell.length_a   1.000
_cell.length_b   1.000
_cell.length_c   1.000
_cell.angle_alpha   90.00
_cell.angle_beta   90.00
_cell.angle_gamma   90.00
#
_symmetry.space_group_name_H-M   'P 1'
#
loop_
_entity.id
_entity.type
_entity.pdbx_description
1 polymer ?
#
loop_
_entity_poly.entity_id
_entity_poly.type
_entity_poly.pdbx_seq_one_letter_code
_entity_poly.pdbx_strand_id
1 'polypeptide(L)' 'MYRQVGQGDTAPENLELPFNGQLSPENPWVVMVSLIPWPKYEDVYASLLSEERGAPA' A
#
# COMPACT_ATOMS: atom_id res chain seq x y z
N MET A 1 -11.36 7.91 -0.78
CA MET A 1 -10.89 7.24 -2.01
C MET A 1 -9.73 6.30 -1.72
N TYR A 2 -9.86 5.04 -2.14
CA TYR A 2 -8.72 4.13 -2.27
C TYR A 2 -7.80 4.61 -3.41
N ARG A 3 -6.49 4.68 -3.18
CA ARG A 3 -5.51 5.12 -4.19
C ARG A 3 -4.88 3.89 -4.83
N GLN A 4 -5.09 3.74 -6.13
CA GLN A 4 -4.53 2.65 -6.93
C GLN A 4 -3.11 2.97 -7.39
N VAL A 5 -2.30 1.92 -7.54
CA VAL A 5 -0.92 2.02 -8.05
C VAL A 5 -0.95 2.61 -9.46
N GLY A 6 -0.38 3.81 -9.62
CA GLY A 6 -0.34 4.53 -10.91
C GLY A 6 -0.68 6.01 -10.83
N GLN A 7 -1.33 6.46 -9.75
CA GLN A 7 -1.48 7.90 -9.48
C GLN A 7 -0.22 8.43 -8.79
N GLY A 8 0.84 8.73 -9.56
CA GLY A 8 1.99 9.51 -9.06
C GLY A 8 2.73 8.90 -7.87
N ASP A 9 2.92 7.59 -7.86
CA ASP A 9 3.54 6.88 -6.74
C ASP A 9 5.06 6.85 -6.89
N THR A 10 5.77 7.36 -5.89
CA THR A 10 7.17 7.05 -5.65
C THR A 10 7.29 5.57 -5.30
N ALA A 11 8.22 4.86 -5.95
CA ALA A 11 8.53 3.48 -5.57
C ALA A 11 8.80 3.40 -4.06
N PRO A 12 8.45 2.30 -3.37
CA PRO A 12 8.65 2.19 -1.92
C PRO A 12 10.09 2.48 -1.47
N GLU A 13 11.08 2.15 -2.32
CA GLU A 13 12.50 2.44 -2.08
C GLU A 13 12.84 3.94 -2.04
N ASN A 14 11.99 4.76 -2.66
CA ASN A 14 12.11 6.22 -2.79
C ASN A 14 11.20 6.98 -1.82
N LEU A 15 10.54 6.29 -0.86
CA LEU A 15 9.80 6.95 0.21
C LEU A 15 10.79 7.58 1.19
N GLU A 16 10.77 8.91 1.28
CA GLU A 16 11.52 9.64 2.30
C GLU A 16 10.90 9.39 3.68
N LEU A 17 11.55 8.55 4.48
CA LEU A 17 11.18 8.33 5.87
C LEU A 17 11.73 9.47 6.73
N PRO A 18 11.03 9.88 7.81
CA PRO A 18 11.46 10.97 8.70
C PRO A 18 12.80 10.71 9.41
N PHE A 19 13.38 9.53 9.24
CA PHE A 19 14.65 9.09 9.81
C PHE A 19 15.74 8.80 8.76
N ASN A 20 15.64 9.33 7.53
CA ASN A 20 16.70 9.26 6.51
C ASN A 20 17.17 7.82 6.15
N GLY A 21 16.33 6.82 6.38
CA GLY A 21 16.62 5.40 6.16
C GLY A 21 15.51 4.68 5.42
N GLN A 22 15.69 3.38 5.18
CA GLN A 22 14.70 2.49 4.57
C GLN A 22 14.20 1.47 5.61
N LEU A 23 13.02 0.91 5.38
CA LEU A 23 12.53 -0.22 6.19
C LEU A 23 13.41 -1.45 5.95
N SER A 24 13.71 -2.20 7.02
CA SER A 24 14.42 -3.49 6.90
C SER A 24 13.59 -4.46 6.04
N PRO A 25 14.22 -5.16 5.08
CA PRO A 25 13.56 -6.21 4.30
C PRO A 25 12.96 -7.33 5.16
N GLU A 26 13.54 -7.60 6.31
CA GLU A 26 13.11 -8.59 7.30
C GLU A 26 12.00 -8.08 8.23
N ASN A 27 11.57 -6.82 8.07
CA ASN A 27 10.43 -6.30 8.81
C ASN A 27 9.18 -7.17 8.50
N PRO A 28 8.46 -7.68 9.53
CA PRO A 28 7.32 -8.56 9.31
C PRO A 28 6.25 -7.99 8.37
N TRP A 29 6.04 -6.68 8.35
CA TRP A 29 5.10 -6.03 7.43
C TRP A 29 5.61 -6.05 5.99
N VAL A 30 6.90 -5.81 5.77
CA VAL A 30 7.52 -5.87 4.44
C VAL A 30 7.46 -7.30 3.89
N VAL A 31 7.77 -8.28 4.73
CA VAL A 31 7.65 -9.70 4.39
C VAL A 31 6.19 -10.06 4.08
N MET A 32 5.24 -9.65 4.91
CA MET A 32 3.83 -9.97 4.71
C MET A 32 3.28 -9.38 3.40
N VAL A 33 3.64 -8.15 3.06
CA VAL A 33 3.26 -7.54 1.78
C VAL A 33 3.77 -8.34 0.59
N SER A 34 4.98 -8.91 0.68
CA SER A 34 5.55 -9.74 -0.41
C SER A 34 4.82 -11.07 -0.63
N LEU A 35 4.12 -11.58 0.40
CA LEU A 35 3.41 -12.86 0.35
C LEU A 35 1.97 -12.74 -0.17
N ILE A 36 1.37 -11.55 -0.06
CA ILE A 36 -0.02 -11.32 -0.47
C ILE A 36 -0.02 -11.01 -1.98
N PRO A 37 -0.79 -11.75 -2.81
CA PRO A 37 -0.91 -11.45 -4.23
C PRO A 37 -1.89 -10.28 -4.44
N TRP A 38 -1.45 -9.07 -4.07
CA TRP A 38 -2.24 -7.84 -4.13
C TRP A 38 -2.99 -7.62 -5.45
N PRO A 39 -2.42 -7.90 -6.64
CA PRO A 39 -3.15 -7.74 -7.90
C PRO A 39 -4.43 -8.58 -8.03
N LYS A 40 -4.61 -9.61 -7.20
CA LYS A 40 -5.83 -10.44 -7.19
C LYS A 40 -6.91 -9.92 -6.25
N TYR A 41 -6.53 -9.16 -5.22
CA TYR A 41 -7.41 -8.81 -4.11
C TYR A 41 -7.63 -7.31 -3.94
N GLU A 42 -6.81 -6.49 -4.60
CA GLU A 42 -6.88 -5.03 -4.53
C GLU A 42 -8.27 -4.50 -4.89
N ASP A 43 -8.86 -4.97 -6.00
CA ASP A 43 -10.20 -4.54 -6.42
C ASP A 43 -11.28 -4.90 -5.39
N VAL A 44 -11.18 -6.10 -4.81
CA VAL A 44 -12.11 -6.56 -3.76
C VAL A 44 -11.97 -5.70 -2.52
N TYR A 45 -10.74 -5.42 -2.10
CA TYR A 45 -10.46 -4.59 -0.93
C TYR A 45 -10.92 -3.13 -1.15
N ALA A 46 -10.64 -2.56 -2.33
CA ALA A 46 -11.06 -1.23 -2.71
C ALA A 46 -12.60 -1.08 -2.68
N SER A 47 -13.34 -2.11 -3.11
CA SER A 47 -14.81 -2.11 -3.11
C SER A 47 -15.45 -1.99 -1.71
N LEU A 48 -14.70 -2.32 -0.64
CA LEU A 48 -15.18 -2.19 0.74
C LEU A 48 -15.10 -0.75 1.26
N LEU A 49 -14.42 0.14 0.56
CA LEU A 49 -14.18 1.51 0.99
C LEU A 49 -15.15 2.46 0.28
N SER A 50 -15.65 3.44 1.03
CA SER A 50 -16.40 4.55 0.45
C SER A 50 -15.51 5.33 -0.53
N GLU A 51 -15.97 5.51 -1.77
CA GLU A 51 -15.28 6.36 -2.75
C GLU A 51 -15.08 7.76 -2.17
N GLU A 52 -16.12 8.35 -1.61
CA GLU A 52 -16.10 9.73 -1.12
C GLU A 52 -15.24 9.93 0.15
N ARG A 53 -15.26 8.98 1.10
CA ARG A 53 -14.61 9.16 2.42
C ARG A 53 -13.36 8.31 2.66
N GLY A 54 -13.15 7.24 1.89
CA GLY A 54 -12.02 6.31 2.08
C GLY A 54 -12.06 5.47 3.37
N ALA A 55 -13.14 5.59 4.16
CA ALA A 55 -13.44 4.74 5.30
C ALA A 55 -14.30 3.54 4.85
N PRO A 56 -14.34 2.43 5.61
CA PRO A 56 -15.26 1.33 5.34
C PRO A 56 -16.69 1.86 5.27
N ALA A 57 -17.43 1.42 4.24
CA ALA A 57 -18.84 1.78 4.07
C ALA A 57 -19.74 1.09 5.11
#